data_AF-A0AAV4IY80-F1
#
_entry.id   AF-A0AAV4IY80-F1
#
_cell.length_a   1.000
_cell.length_b   1.000
_cell.length_c   1.000
_cell.angle_alpha   90.00
_cell.angle_beta   90.00
_cell.angle_gamma   90.00
#
_symmetry.space_group_name_H-M   'P 1'
#
loop_
_entity.id
_entity.type
_entity.pdbx_description
1 polymer ?
#
loop_
_entity_poly.entity_id
_entity_poly.type
_entity_poly.pdbx_seq_one_letter_code
_entity_poly.pdbx_strand_id
1 'polypeptide(L)'
;MVVSRKETPPNINIYINDTKLQQRDQFKYLGALISSDGRDTTEISSRIAQSKTMFRRMKNILTNPHMSIETRKRVLECYFEPILMYVCETWIISKQTRGMLEATEMCFLRRMMRIPWIAKKTNDTVLSETKTKRALINKMRKRQATFFGHIMRRERQEHLVTTGMFMGRRGRGRLLVRKRLTGWRLG
;
A
#
# COMPACT_ATOMS: atom_id res chain seq x y z
N MET A 1 -9.48 -4.78 -14.37
CA MET A 1 -10.70 -4.03 -14.75
C MET A 1 -10.25 -2.93 -15.69
N VAL A 2 -10.58 -3.00 -16.98
CA VAL A 2 -10.23 -1.93 -17.93
C VAL A 2 -11.32 -0.88 -17.83
N VAL A 3 -10.98 0.30 -17.28
CA VAL A 3 -11.93 1.39 -17.02
C VAL A 3 -12.17 2.23 -18.29
N SER A 4 -11.19 2.31 -19.20
CA SER A 4 -11.30 2.97 -20.50
C SER A 4 -10.30 2.37 -21.50
N ARG A 5 -10.65 2.35 -22.80
CA ARG A 5 -9.75 1.99 -23.91
C ARG A 5 -9.19 3.22 -24.66
N LYS A 6 -9.61 4.44 -24.29
CA LYS A 6 -9.10 5.67 -24.90
C LYS A 6 -7.76 6.05 -24.24
N GLU A 7 -6.75 6.35 -25.05
CA GLU A 7 -5.39 6.69 -24.60
C GLU A 7 -5.32 8.04 -23.87
N THR A 8 -6.17 8.99 -24.25
CA THR A 8 -6.25 10.30 -23.60
C THR A 8 -7.39 10.36 -22.58
N PRO A 9 -7.12 10.82 -21.34
CA PRO A 9 -8.18 11.04 -20.37
C PRO A 9 -9.14 12.12 -20.92
N PRO A 10 -10.46 11.90 -20.88
CA PRO A 10 -11.41 12.92 -21.32
C PRO A 10 -11.23 14.18 -20.47
N ASN A 11 -11.29 15.34 -21.12
CA ASN A 11 -11.33 16.63 -20.44
C ASN A 11 -12.75 16.81 -19.88
N ILE A 12 -12.90 16.76 -18.56
CA ILE A 12 -14.19 16.82 -17.88
C ILE A 12 -14.29 18.16 -17.15
N ASN A 13 -15.28 18.96 -17.52
CA ASN A 13 -15.59 20.21 -16.83
C ASN A 13 -16.61 19.93 -15.73
N ILE A 14 -16.18 20.01 -14.46
CA ILE A 14 -17.04 19.88 -13.29
C ILE A 14 -17.09 21.25 -12.60
N TYR A 15 -18.29 21.72 -12.28
CA TYR A 15 -18.50 22.98 -11.57
C TYR A 15 -19.12 22.70 -10.20
N ILE A 16 -18.61 23.36 -9.16
CA ILE A 16 -19.21 23.40 -7.82
C ILE A 16 -19.41 24.87 -7.46
N ASN A 17 -20.65 25.28 -7.19
CA ASN A 17 -21.01 26.67 -6.87
C ASN A 17 -20.39 27.65 -7.89
N ASP A 18 -20.63 27.39 -9.18
CA ASP A 18 -20.08 28.13 -10.33
C ASP A 18 -18.55 28.17 -10.46
N THR A 19 -17.84 27.44 -9.60
CA THR A 19 -16.37 27.33 -9.65
C THR A 19 -15.97 26.07 -10.42
N LYS A 20 -15.20 26.25 -11.51
CA LYS A 20 -14.65 25.13 -12.27
C LYS A 20 -13.57 24.40 -11.47
N LEU A 21 -13.76 23.10 -11.26
CA LEU A 21 -12.75 22.25 -10.63
C LEU A 21 -11.57 21.98 -11.57
N GLN A 22 -10.37 21.99 -11.00
CA GLN A 22 -9.16 21.68 -11.73
C GLN A 22 -8.95 20.16 -11.87
N GLN A 23 -8.91 19.69 -13.10
CA GLN A 23 -8.51 18.31 -13.40
C GLN A 23 -6.99 18.17 -13.25
N ARG A 24 -6.54 17.20 -12.46
CA ARG A 24 -5.12 16.92 -12.17
C ARG A 24 -4.84 15.43 -12.37
N ASP A 25 -3.66 15.10 -12.87
CA ASP A 25 -3.22 13.70 -13.01
C ASP A 25 -2.87 13.06 -11.67
N GLN A 26 -2.40 13.86 -10.72
CA GLN A 26 -2.11 13.42 -9.36
C GLN A 26 -2.73 14.38 -8.36
N PHE A 27 -3.41 13.84 -7.37
CA PHE A 27 -4.06 14.59 -6.33
C PHE A 27 -3.79 13.98 -4.96
N LYS A 28 -3.46 14.82 -3.97
CA LYS A 28 -3.23 14.37 -2.60
C LYS A 28 -4.51 14.51 -1.79
N TYR A 29 -5.13 13.38 -1.46
CA TYR A 29 -6.36 13.32 -0.67
C TYR A 29 -6.10 12.63 0.67
N LEU A 30 -6.44 13.29 1.78
CA LEU A 30 -6.19 12.77 3.14
C LEU A 30 -4.76 12.25 3.33
N GLY A 31 -3.79 12.92 2.72
CA GLY A 31 -2.40 12.52 2.78
C GLY A 31 -1.94 11.45 1.78
N ALA A 32 -2.86 10.72 1.11
CA ALA A 32 -2.55 9.72 0.09
C ALA A 32 -2.58 10.32 -1.33
N LEU A 33 -1.64 9.92 -2.17
CA LEU A 33 -1.56 10.33 -3.57
C LEU A 33 -2.45 9.42 -4.42
N ILE A 34 -3.36 10.02 -5.17
CA ILE A 34 -4.23 9.33 -6.11
C ILE A 34 -3.78 9.72 -7.51
N SER A 35 -3.53 8.72 -8.36
CA SER A 35 -3.09 8.88 -9.74
C SER A 35 -4.26 8.63 -10.69
N SER A 36 -4.33 9.39 -11.80
CA SER A 36 -5.37 9.27 -12.83
C SER A 36 -5.38 7.91 -13.53
N ASP A 37 -4.24 7.23 -13.58
CA ASP A 37 -4.10 5.86 -14.12
C ASP A 37 -4.54 4.75 -13.14
N GLY A 38 -4.92 5.12 -11.91
CA GLY A 38 -5.38 4.21 -10.86
C GLY A 38 -4.29 3.28 -10.33
N ARG A 39 -3.01 3.55 -10.61
CA ARG A 39 -1.89 2.75 -10.08
C ARG A 39 -1.40 3.29 -8.74
N ASP A 40 -1.11 2.37 -7.82
CA ASP A 40 -0.59 2.71 -6.48
C ASP A 40 0.94 2.94 -6.46
N THR A 41 1.64 2.78 -7.59
CA THR A 41 3.11 2.83 -7.64
C THR A 41 3.66 4.18 -7.19
N THR A 42 3.00 5.27 -7.55
CA THR A 42 3.37 6.64 -7.19
C THR A 42 3.17 6.88 -5.69
N GLU A 43 2.05 6.43 -5.12
CA GLU A 43 1.77 6.52 -3.68
C GLU A 43 2.75 5.68 -2.86
N ILE A 44 2.99 4.43 -3.25
CA ILE A 44 3.94 3.54 -2.58
C ILE A 44 5.36 4.16 -2.61
N SER A 45 5.76 4.71 -3.75
CA SER A 45 7.05 5.41 -3.89
C SER A 45 7.12 6.63 -2.96
N SER A 46 6.03 7.40 -2.84
CA SER A 46 5.92 8.52 -1.91
C SER A 46 6.09 8.06 -0.45
N ARG A 47 5.45 6.96 -0.04
CA ARG A 47 5.61 6.39 1.32
C ARG A 47 7.03 5.88 1.58
N ILE A 48 7.65 5.26 0.59
CA ILE A 48 9.07 4.86 0.65
C ILE A 48 9.97 6.10 0.80
N ALA A 49 9.70 7.19 0.08
CA ALA A 49 10.48 8.42 0.19
C ALA A 49 10.32 9.11 1.57
N GLN A 50 9.08 9.17 2.08
CA GLN A 50 8.78 9.70 3.41
C GLN A 50 9.50 8.90 4.51
N SER A 51 9.43 7.58 4.43
CA SER A 51 10.07 6.70 5.40
C SER A 51 11.61 6.73 5.32
N LYS A 52 12.20 6.85 4.11
CA LYS A 52 13.64 7.15 3.94
C LYS A 52 14.02 8.47 4.59
N THR A 53 13.18 9.49 4.48
CA THR A 53 13.41 10.80 5.11
C THR A 53 13.37 10.70 6.62
N MET A 54 12.41 9.95 7.17
CA MET A 54 12.32 9.64 8.58
C MET A 54 13.60 8.96 9.08
N PHE A 55 14.03 7.89 8.40
CA PHE A 55 15.27 7.18 8.75
C PHE A 55 16.48 8.11 8.80
N ARG A 56 16.61 9.04 7.85
CA ARG A 56 17.70 10.04 7.86
C ARG A 56 17.63 10.93 9.10
N ARG A 57 16.44 11.37 9.52
CA ARG A 57 16.26 12.18 10.74
C ARG A 57 16.62 11.40 12.00
N MET A 58 16.31 10.10 12.04
CA MET A 58 16.63 9.22 13.18
C MET A 58 17.97 8.50 13.08
N LYS A 59 18.84 8.88 12.13
CA LYS A 59 20.09 8.16 11.85
C LYS A 59 20.90 7.92 13.13
N ASN A 60 21.04 8.95 13.96
CA ASN A 60 21.84 8.87 15.20
C ASN A 60 21.36 7.79 16.16
N ILE A 61 20.05 7.55 16.24
CA ILE A 61 19.45 6.51 17.08
C ILE A 61 19.56 5.15 16.39
N LEU A 62 19.14 5.07 15.12
CA LEU A 62 19.06 3.82 14.36
C LEU A 62 20.43 3.23 14.01
N THR A 63 21.50 4.02 14.03
CA THR A 63 22.88 3.54 13.80
C THR A 63 23.77 3.64 15.03
N ASN A 64 23.20 3.89 16.22
CA ASN A 64 23.99 3.98 17.46
C ASN A 64 24.61 2.62 17.82
N PRO A 65 25.95 2.49 17.91
CA PRO A 65 26.59 1.25 18.32
C PRO A 65 26.34 0.88 19.79
N HIS A 66 26.04 1.86 20.65
CA HIS A 66 25.78 1.63 22.08
C HIS A 66 24.34 1.15 22.35
N MET A 67 23.46 1.14 21.33
CA MET A 67 22.11 0.61 21.46
C MET A 67 22.03 -0.80 20.90
N SER A 68 21.35 -1.68 21.64
CA SER A 68 21.09 -3.04 21.17
C SER A 68 20.35 -3.02 19.82
N ILE A 69 20.65 -4.02 18.98
CA ILE A 69 20.01 -4.19 17.67
C ILE A 69 18.49 -4.31 17.84
N GLU A 70 18.04 -5.01 18.89
CA GLU A 70 16.61 -5.16 19.17
C GLU A 70 15.93 -3.82 19.45
N THR A 71 16.54 -2.94 20.25
CA THR A 71 15.96 -1.62 20.54
C THR A 71 15.87 -0.78 19.27
N ARG A 72 16.95 -0.77 18.46
CA ARG A 72 16.97 -0.04 17.19
C ARG A 72 15.95 -0.60 16.20
N LYS A 73 15.75 -1.92 16.19
CA LYS A 73 14.70 -2.58 15.40
C LYS A 73 13.31 -2.16 15.84
N ARG A 74 13.02 -2.16 17.15
CA ARG A 74 11.72 -1.70 17.67
C ARG A 74 11.46 -0.25 17.28
N VAL A 75 12.45 0.63 17.40
CA VAL A 75 12.33 2.02 16.94
C VAL A 75 12.04 2.08 15.44
N LEU A 76 12.78 1.30 14.63
CA LEU A 76 12.51 1.21 13.21
C LEU A 76 11.06 0.77 12.96
N GLU A 77 10.62 -0.36 13.51
CA GLU A 77 9.25 -0.88 13.36
C GLU A 77 8.20 0.16 13.80
N CYS A 78 8.36 0.83 14.94
CA CYS A 78 7.41 1.81 15.46
C CYS A 78 7.18 3.02 14.54
N TYR A 79 8.20 3.53 13.85
CA TYR A 79 8.07 4.71 13.00
C TYR A 79 7.93 4.36 11.51
N PHE A 80 8.63 3.33 11.08
CA PHE A 80 8.70 2.93 9.69
C PHE A 80 7.42 2.24 9.22
N GLU A 81 6.94 1.28 10.01
CA GLU A 81 5.79 0.47 9.64
C GLU A 81 4.52 1.31 9.48
N PRO A 82 4.18 2.27 10.37
CA PRO A 82 3.00 3.11 10.16
C PRO A 82 3.10 4.00 8.92
N ILE A 83 4.28 4.53 8.61
CA ILE A 83 4.48 5.36 7.41
C ILE A 83 4.30 4.51 6.16
N LEU A 84 4.89 3.31 6.10
CA LEU A 84 4.76 2.44 4.94
C LEU A 84 3.37 1.82 4.78
N MET A 85 2.68 1.54 5.88
CA MET A 85 1.36 0.89 5.84
C MET A 85 0.21 1.88 5.73
N TYR A 86 0.48 3.18 5.61
CA TYR A 86 -0.58 4.17 5.47
C TYR A 86 -1.39 3.94 4.18
N VAL A 87 -2.70 3.71 4.32
CA VAL A 87 -3.63 3.46 3.21
C VAL A 87 -3.27 2.21 2.40
N CYS A 88 -2.46 1.29 2.98
CA CYS A 88 -2.12 0.04 2.30
C CYS A 88 -3.35 -0.86 2.09
N GLU A 89 -4.44 -0.61 2.81
CA GLU A 89 -5.73 -1.28 2.66
C GLU A 89 -6.32 -1.15 1.25
N THR A 90 -6.02 -0.06 0.53
CA THR A 90 -6.55 0.20 -0.82
C THR A 90 -5.58 -0.17 -1.93
N TRP A 91 -4.33 -0.56 -1.61
CA TRP A 91 -3.31 -0.82 -2.62
C TRP A 91 -3.43 -2.20 -3.27
N ILE A 92 -3.13 -2.25 -4.56
CA ILE A 92 -2.93 -3.48 -5.32
C ILE A 92 -1.47 -3.93 -5.15
N ILE A 93 -1.25 -4.99 -4.39
CA ILE A 93 0.09 -5.57 -4.19
C ILE A 93 0.45 -6.43 -5.41
N SER A 94 1.08 -5.81 -6.40
CA SER A 94 1.67 -6.48 -7.57
C SER A 94 3.06 -7.06 -7.24
N LYS A 95 3.61 -7.89 -8.14
CA LYS A 95 4.98 -8.41 -8.00
C LYS A 95 6.01 -7.27 -7.90
N GLN A 96 5.81 -6.21 -8.66
CA GLN A 96 6.69 -5.04 -8.66
C GLN A 96 6.62 -4.29 -7.32
N THR A 97 5.42 -3.95 -6.85
CA THR A 97 5.27 -3.20 -5.59
C THR A 97 5.72 -4.02 -4.39
N ARG A 98 5.48 -5.32 -4.39
CA ARG A 98 6.06 -6.26 -3.42
C ARG A 98 7.58 -6.20 -3.41
N GLY A 99 8.24 -6.28 -4.56
CA GLY A 99 9.69 -6.19 -4.67
C GLY A 99 10.25 -4.87 -4.14
N MET A 100 9.57 -3.75 -4.42
CA MET A 100 9.94 -2.43 -3.89
C MET A 100 9.87 -2.37 -2.36
N LEU A 101 8.80 -2.91 -1.77
CA LEU A 101 8.60 -2.93 -0.32
C LEU A 101 9.63 -3.83 0.38
N GLU A 102 9.86 -5.04 -0.12
CA GLU A 102 10.86 -5.97 0.42
C GLU A 102 12.29 -5.40 0.30
N ALA A 103 12.64 -4.82 -0.85
CA ALA A 103 13.95 -4.18 -1.02
C ALA A 103 14.13 -2.98 -0.09
N THR A 104 13.05 -2.25 0.16
CA THR A 104 13.05 -1.11 1.08
C THR A 104 13.27 -1.56 2.53
N GLU A 105 12.57 -2.61 2.98
CA GLU A 105 12.77 -3.22 4.31
C GLU A 105 14.24 -3.66 4.50
N MET A 106 14.81 -4.36 3.51
CA MET A 106 16.21 -4.78 3.54
C MET A 106 17.18 -3.60 3.57
N CYS A 107 16.89 -2.53 2.83
CA CYS A 107 17.70 -1.31 2.84
C CYS A 107 17.81 -0.72 4.27
N PHE A 108 16.69 -0.68 5.00
CA PHE A 108 16.69 -0.14 6.36
C PHE A 108 17.39 -1.04 7.36
N LEU A 109 17.17 -2.36 7.31
CA LEU A 109 17.88 -3.29 8.19
C LEU A 109 19.40 -3.23 7.96
N ARG A 110 19.85 -3.23 6.71
CA ARG A 110 21.29 -3.12 6.38
C ARG A 110 21.89 -1.81 6.87
N ARG A 111 21.18 -0.70 6.69
CA ARG A 111 21.64 0.63 7.17
C ARG A 111 21.69 0.70 8.70
N MET A 112 20.69 0.17 9.39
CA MET A 112 20.66 0.05 10.85
C MET A 112 21.85 -0.77 11.36
N MET A 113 22.15 -1.89 10.70
CA MET A 113 23.30 -2.75 11.00
C MET A 113 24.64 -2.20 10.49
N ARG A 114 24.65 -1.04 9.83
CA ARG A 114 25.84 -0.41 9.23
C ARG A 114 26.62 -1.35 8.27
N ILE A 115 25.91 -2.24 7.59
CA ILE A 115 26.51 -3.21 6.65
C ILE A 115 26.89 -2.46 5.37
N PRO A 116 28.18 -2.40 4.99
CA PRO A 116 28.59 -1.79 3.73
C PRO A 116 28.16 -2.67 2.55
N TRP A 117 27.94 -2.06 1.38
CA TRP A 117 27.50 -2.81 0.20
C TRP A 117 28.54 -3.87 -0.25
N ILE A 118 29.84 -3.58 -0.02
CA ILE A 118 30.99 -4.44 -0.35
C ILE A 118 30.97 -5.76 0.43
N ALA A 119 30.32 -5.80 1.60
CA ALA A 119 30.28 -7.00 2.43
C ALA A 119 29.55 -8.18 1.77
N LYS A 120 28.79 -7.96 0.68
CA LYS A 120 28.05 -8.99 -0.08
C LYS A 120 27.21 -9.96 0.78
N LYS A 121 26.81 -9.56 2.00
CA LYS A 121 25.95 -10.37 2.88
C LYS A 121 24.61 -10.65 2.20
N THR A 122 24.14 -11.89 2.24
CA THR A 122 22.83 -12.30 1.70
C THR A 122 21.67 -11.66 2.49
N ASN A 123 20.46 -11.63 1.93
CA ASN A 123 19.31 -11.09 2.67
C ASN A 123 18.94 -11.97 3.88
N ASP A 124 19.12 -13.28 3.77
CA ASP A 124 18.75 -14.22 4.83
C ASP A 124 19.67 -14.11 6.05
N THR A 125 20.97 -13.83 5.84
CA THR A 125 21.90 -13.54 6.94
C THR A 125 21.56 -12.25 7.67
N VAL A 126 21.13 -11.20 6.96
CA VAL A 126 20.67 -9.95 7.60
C VAL A 126 19.41 -10.19 8.43
N LEU A 127 18.49 -11.02 7.92
CA LEU A 127 17.25 -11.36 8.63
C LEU A 127 17.50 -12.20 9.88
N SER A 128 18.43 -13.17 9.82
CA SER A 128 18.78 -14.00 10.97
C SER A 128 19.48 -13.17 12.07
N GLU A 129 20.44 -12.33 11.70
CA GLU A 129 21.16 -11.44 12.64
C GLU A 129 20.22 -10.46 13.35
N THR A 130 19.23 -9.93 12.63
CA THR A 130 18.23 -8.99 13.20
C THR A 130 17.05 -9.70 13.89
N LYS A 131 17.02 -11.04 13.87
CA LYS A 131 15.88 -11.86 14.34
C LYS A 131 14.56 -11.34 13.77
N THR A 132 14.54 -11.04 12.48
CA THR A 132 13.38 -10.45 11.78
C THR A 132 12.82 -11.47 10.80
N LYS A 133 11.50 -11.58 10.74
CA LYS A 133 10.79 -12.33 9.70
C LYS A 133 10.20 -11.34 8.71
N ARG A 134 10.23 -11.64 7.41
CA ARG A 134 9.54 -10.83 6.39
C ARG A 134 8.03 -10.87 6.64
N ALA A 135 7.54 -9.89 7.39
CA ALA A 135 6.16 -9.86 7.87
C ALA A 135 5.37 -8.67 7.31
N LEU A 136 6.03 -7.65 6.76
CA LEU A 136 5.39 -6.42 6.31
C LEU A 136 4.24 -6.69 5.31
N ILE A 137 4.50 -7.48 4.26
CA ILE A 137 3.47 -7.84 3.27
C ILE A 137 2.31 -8.61 3.91
N ASN A 138 2.60 -9.49 4.87
CA ASN A 138 1.56 -10.25 5.57
C ASN A 138 0.72 -9.33 6.48
N LYS A 139 1.34 -8.36 7.15
CA LYS A 139 0.66 -7.31 7.92
C LYS A 139 -0.24 -6.46 7.02
N MET A 140 0.25 -6.02 5.86
CA MET A 140 -0.53 -5.29 4.86
C MET A 140 -1.72 -6.10 4.37
N ARG A 141 -1.51 -7.36 3.97
CA ARG A 141 -2.60 -8.27 3.56
C ARG A 141 -3.64 -8.48 4.66
N LYS A 142 -3.22 -8.59 5.92
CA LYS A 142 -4.14 -8.69 7.07
C LYS A 142 -4.99 -7.43 7.20
N ARG A 143 -4.42 -6.23 7.04
CA ARG A 143 -5.17 -4.97 7.05
C ARG A 143 -6.14 -4.87 5.88
N GLN A 144 -5.70 -5.23 4.66
CA GLN A 144 -6.55 -5.30 3.47
C GLN A 144 -7.74 -6.23 3.68
N ALA A 145 -7.52 -7.44 4.21
CA ALA A 145 -8.60 -8.39 4.48
C ALA A 145 -9.57 -7.88 5.56
N THR A 146 -9.05 -7.25 6.61
CA THR A 146 -9.87 -6.65 7.68
C THR A 146 -10.73 -5.52 7.14
N PHE A 147 -10.15 -4.64 6.32
CA PHE A 147 -10.83 -3.53 5.68
C PHE A 147 -11.89 -4.01 4.68
N PHE A 148 -11.55 -4.98 3.85
CA PHE A 148 -12.51 -5.64 2.96
C PHE A 148 -13.69 -6.23 3.74
N GLY A 149 -13.42 -6.96 4.82
CA GLY A 149 -14.47 -7.46 5.70
C GLY A 149 -15.34 -6.36 6.31
N HIS A 150 -14.74 -5.21 6.63
CA HIS A 150 -15.49 -4.03 7.11
C HIS A 150 -16.40 -3.46 6.03
N ILE A 151 -15.93 -3.33 4.78
CA ILE A 151 -16.74 -2.91 3.64
C ILE A 151 -17.89 -3.89 3.41
N MET A 152 -17.64 -5.20 3.45
CA MET A 152 -18.68 -6.22 3.23
C MET A 152 -19.77 -6.21 4.30
N ARG A 153 -19.47 -5.74 5.52
CA ARG A 153 -20.47 -5.60 6.60
C ARG A 153 -21.26 -4.29 6.54
N ARG A 154 -20.80 -3.29 5.79
CA ARG A 154 -21.49 -2.01 5.64
C ARG A 154 -22.20 -1.97 4.30
N GLU A 155 -23.52 -1.97 4.29
CA GLU A 155 -24.33 -1.83 3.06
C GLU A 155 -24.33 -0.37 2.52
N ARG A 156 -23.14 0.16 2.25
CA ARG A 156 -22.93 1.50 1.71
C ARG A 156 -22.47 1.45 0.26
N GLN A 157 -22.18 2.62 -0.33
CA GLN A 157 -21.75 2.74 -1.73
C GLN A 157 -20.50 1.91 -2.03
N GLU A 158 -19.57 1.82 -1.08
CA GLU A 158 -18.33 1.05 -1.23
C GLU A 158 -18.61 -0.45 -1.40
N HIS A 159 -19.63 -0.97 -0.70
CA HIS A 159 -20.08 -2.36 -0.86
C HIS A 159 -20.66 -2.62 -2.26
N LEU A 160 -21.47 -1.70 -2.79
CA LEU A 160 -22.02 -1.80 -4.15
C LEU A 160 -20.92 -1.77 -5.21
N VAL A 161 -19.96 -0.84 -5.08
CA VAL A 161 -18.80 -0.73 -5.98
C VAL A 161 -17.95 -2.00 -5.93
N THR A 162 -17.70 -2.53 -4.73
CA THR A 162 -16.85 -3.72 -4.53
C THR A 162 -17.51 -5.00 -5.05
N THR A 163 -18.81 -5.18 -4.81
CA THR A 163 -19.57 -6.35 -5.30
C THR A 163 -19.95 -6.22 -6.78
N GLY A 164 -19.88 -5.02 -7.34
CA GLY A 164 -20.34 -4.72 -8.69
C GLY A 164 -21.86 -4.86 -8.84
N MET A 165 -22.61 -4.78 -7.73
CA MET A 165 -24.07 -4.75 -7.69
C MET A 165 -24.56 -3.35 -8.05
N PHE A 166 -24.56 -3.03 -9.34
CA PHE A 166 -25.23 -1.84 -9.86
C PHE A 166 -26.64 -2.21 -10.31
N MET A 167 -27.65 -1.43 -9.93
CA MET A 167 -28.99 -1.58 -10.46
C MET A 167 -28.99 -1.23 -11.95
N GLY A 168 -29.25 -2.20 -12.83
CA GLY A 168 -29.32 -1.99 -14.28
C GLY A 168 -29.26 -3.28 -15.11
N ARG A 169 -29.69 -3.22 -16.38
CA ARG A 169 -29.54 -4.32 -17.35
C ARG A 169 -28.09 -4.36 -17.85
N ARG A 170 -27.41 -5.50 -17.72
CA ARG A 170 -26.09 -5.76 -18.35
C ARG A 170 -26.27 -6.45 -19.70
N GLY A 171 -25.37 -6.16 -20.66
CA GLY A 171 -25.37 -6.78 -21.98
C GLY A 171 -25.18 -8.31 -21.94
N ARG A 172 -25.68 -9.01 -22.97
CA ARG A 172 -25.58 -10.48 -23.11
C ARG A 172 -24.13 -10.96 -23.04
N GLY A 173 -23.89 -12.10 -22.38
CA GLY A 173 -22.59 -12.79 -22.32
C GLY A 173 -21.76 -12.57 -21.05
N ARG A 174 -22.17 -11.69 -20.14
CA ARG A 174 -21.52 -11.51 -18.83
C ARG A 174 -22.43 -12.08 -17.74
N LEU A 175 -21.95 -13.05 -16.96
CA LEU A 175 -22.71 -13.64 -15.85
C LEU A 175 -23.26 -12.51 -14.95
N LEU A 176 -24.59 -12.44 -14.84
CA LEU A 176 -25.25 -11.75 -13.73
C LEU A 176 -24.73 -12.41 -12.46
N VAL A 177 -24.21 -11.59 -11.54
CA VAL A 177 -23.76 -11.93 -10.19
C VAL A 177 -23.96 -13.40 -9.83
N ARG A 178 -22.87 -14.18 -9.88
CA ARG A 178 -22.84 -15.54 -9.33
C ARG A 178 -23.43 -15.45 -7.92
N LYS A 179 -24.48 -16.25 -7.66
CA LYS A 179 -25.13 -16.45 -6.35
C LYS A 179 -24.15 -16.18 -5.20
N ARG A 180 -24.50 -15.23 -4.34
CA ARG A 180 -23.90 -14.94 -3.02
C ARG A 180 -22.51 -15.53 -2.79
N LEU A 181 -21.47 -14.70 -2.90
CA LEU A 181 -20.20 -14.97 -2.20
C LEU A 181 -20.38 -15.02 -0.66
N THR A 182 -21.54 -14.61 -0.15
CA THR A 182 -21.96 -14.72 1.26
C THR A 182 -22.48 -16.10 1.67
N GLY A 183 -22.41 -17.11 0.78
CA GLY A 183 -22.82 -18.50 1.06
C GLY A 183 -21.79 -19.36 1.80
N TRP A 184 -20.69 -18.80 2.31
CA TRP A 184 -19.77 -19.52 3.18
C TRP A 184 -20.24 -19.40 4.64
N ARG A 185 -21.30 -20.14 4.99
CA ARG A 185 -21.45 -20.61 6.37
C ARG A 185 -20.51 -21.80 6.52
N LEU A 186 -19.54 -21.67 7.42
CA LEU A 186 -18.77 -22.79 7.94
C LEU A 186 -19.77 -23.78 8.55
N GLY A 187 -19.92 -24.93 7.91
CA GLY A 187 -20.39 -26.16 8.55
C GLY A 187 -19.19 -26.92 9.08
#